data_AF-A0A6L4Z1W6-F1
#
_entry.id   AF-A0A6L4Z1W6-F1
#
_cell.length_a   1.000
_cell.length_b   1.000
_cell.length_c   1.000
_cell.angle_alpha   90.00
_cell.angle_beta   90.00
_cell.angle_gamma   90.00
#
_symmetry.space_group_name_H-M   'P 1'
#
loop_
_entity.id
_entity.type
_entity.pdbx_description
1 polymer ?
#
loop_
_entity_poly.entity_id
_entity_poly.type
_entity_poly.pdbx_seq_one_letter_code
_entity_poly.pdbx_strand_id
1 'polypeptide(L)'
;MTESNSINFSISDSPNFSLQEENNFELGIAGFKYSDLYQSTRLSELAEIFYKEVARTNPQLWEAWQPYLASGGQGHNLSAKAESDLIVKMAPYLGSFLEKLFPIKEDLGKIRAQTDREKLVMQLKRNFISRAMKKYTLAQLPEFDLTTLRTQAVVLQEVAFEDSLWEVDAEFGMAQMAVSLVNWEKEYDKHFTNPAKNSLSQATRDSVTSLHSVLEKHSVMQPLLLESILTEKELET
;
A
#
# COMPACT_ATOMS: atom_id res chain seq x y z
N MET A 1 30.42 55.00 -14.81
CA MET A 1 30.88 54.39 -13.55
C MET A 1 29.95 53.24 -13.25
N THR A 2 30.36 52.06 -13.71
CA THR A 2 29.68 50.77 -13.61
C THR A 2 30.24 50.07 -12.38
N GLU A 3 29.43 49.85 -11.36
CA GLU A 3 29.76 48.93 -10.28
C GLU A 3 28.93 47.65 -10.46
N SER A 4 29.60 46.67 -11.07
CA SER A 4 29.17 45.29 -11.14
C SER A 4 29.31 44.67 -9.75
N ASN A 5 28.19 44.30 -9.13
CA ASN A 5 28.17 43.55 -7.89
C ASN A 5 28.45 42.07 -8.19
N SER A 6 29.71 41.68 -8.17
CA SER A 6 30.14 40.27 -8.27
C SER A 6 30.04 39.62 -6.88
N ILE A 7 28.97 38.88 -6.64
CA ILE A 7 28.88 37.99 -5.49
C ILE A 7 29.74 36.75 -5.80
N ASN A 8 30.95 36.74 -5.26
CA ASN A 8 31.81 35.56 -5.21
C ASN A 8 31.22 34.58 -4.19
N PHE A 9 30.55 33.53 -4.65
CA PHE A 9 30.14 32.41 -3.80
C PHE A 9 31.33 31.42 -3.69
N SER A 10 32.19 31.63 -2.71
CA SER A 10 33.20 30.61 -2.34
C SER A 10 32.49 29.42 -1.71
N ILE A 11 32.50 28.29 -2.40
CA ILE A 11 32.13 26.99 -1.86
C ILE A 11 33.27 26.55 -0.95
N SER A 12 33.27 27.02 0.30
CA SER A 12 34.17 26.55 1.34
C SER A 12 33.46 26.53 2.69
N ASP A 13 32.30 25.88 2.75
CA ASP A 13 31.70 25.45 4.01
C ASP A 13 31.24 24.00 3.83
N SER A 14 32.22 23.09 3.87
CA SER A 14 31.94 21.71 4.21
C SER A 14 31.47 21.71 5.67
N PRO A 15 30.25 21.23 5.97
CA PRO A 15 29.74 21.25 7.33
C PRO A 15 30.65 20.42 8.22
N ASN A 16 31.06 21.06 9.31
CA ASN A 16 31.96 20.56 10.33
C ASN A 16 31.53 19.15 10.81
N PHE A 17 32.32 18.13 10.45
CA PHE A 17 32.04 16.71 10.65
C PHE A 17 32.35 16.25 12.09
N SER A 18 32.09 17.08 13.10
CA SER A 18 32.50 16.85 14.49
C SER A 18 31.51 16.03 15.33
N LEU A 19 30.63 15.23 14.71
CA LEU A 19 29.73 14.27 15.39
C LEU A 19 30.24 12.82 15.29
N GLN A 20 31.44 12.58 14.73
CA GLN A 20 31.85 11.26 14.22
C GLN A 20 32.28 10.23 15.27
N GLU A 21 32.72 10.62 16.48
CA GLU A 21 33.22 9.62 17.43
C GLU A 21 32.13 9.05 18.35
N GLU A 22 31.05 9.78 18.64
CA GLU A 22 30.04 9.32 19.61
C GLU A 22 29.00 8.35 19.01
N ASN A 23 28.90 8.22 17.69
CA ASN A 23 27.83 7.44 17.02
C ASN A 23 28.35 6.40 16.00
N ASN A 24 29.59 5.92 16.11
CA ASN A 24 30.11 4.90 15.19
C ASN A 24 29.77 3.46 15.64
N PHE A 25 28.49 3.10 15.61
CA PHE A 25 28.01 1.77 15.96
C PHE A 25 28.04 0.80 14.77
N GLU A 26 27.99 -0.50 15.06
CA GLU A 26 27.88 -1.55 14.03
C GLU A 26 26.48 -1.57 13.42
N LEU A 27 26.43 -1.63 12.09
CA LEU A 27 25.19 -1.81 11.36
C LEU A 27 24.78 -3.30 11.41
N GLY A 28 23.53 -3.61 11.09
CA GLY A 28 23.03 -4.99 11.10
C GLY A 28 23.57 -5.87 9.96
N ILE A 29 24.36 -5.30 9.04
CA ILE A 29 25.15 -6.04 8.05
C ILE A 29 26.58 -6.17 8.54
N ALA A 30 27.05 -7.42 8.67
CA ALA A 30 28.36 -7.73 9.20
C ALA A 30 29.48 -6.98 8.46
N GLY A 31 30.38 -6.37 9.24
CA GLY A 31 31.52 -5.65 8.71
C GLY A 31 31.22 -4.22 8.24
N PHE A 32 30.02 -3.68 8.47
CA PHE A 32 29.70 -2.26 8.23
C PHE A 32 29.44 -1.50 9.53
N LYS A 33 29.89 -0.25 9.57
CA LYS A 33 29.65 0.69 10.67
C LYS A 33 28.98 1.95 10.18
N TYR A 34 28.41 2.73 11.08
CA TYR A 34 27.75 3.99 10.73
C TYR A 34 28.67 4.95 9.95
N SER A 35 29.96 5.04 10.30
CA SER A 35 30.94 5.86 9.58
C SER A 35 31.11 5.48 8.10
N ASP A 36 30.83 4.23 7.74
CA ASP A 36 30.97 3.73 6.37
C ASP A 36 29.92 4.34 5.43
N LEU A 37 28.78 4.80 5.96
CA LEU A 37 27.72 5.42 5.15
C LEU A 37 28.14 6.76 4.51
N TYR A 38 29.24 7.34 4.97
CA TYR A 38 29.80 8.58 4.41
C TYR A 38 30.91 8.32 3.39
N GLN A 39 31.29 7.05 3.18
CA GLN A 39 32.33 6.66 2.24
C GLN A 39 31.70 6.11 0.96
N SER A 40 31.95 6.78 -0.18
CA SER A 40 31.37 6.36 -1.47
C SER A 40 31.72 4.92 -1.85
N THR A 41 32.92 4.44 -1.50
CA THR A 41 33.35 3.06 -1.77
C THR A 41 32.53 2.06 -0.98
N ARG A 42 32.31 2.33 0.30
CA ARG A 42 31.52 1.46 1.20
C ARG A 42 30.04 1.49 0.85
N LEU A 43 29.51 2.63 0.41
CA LEU A 43 28.15 2.72 -0.14
C LEU A 43 27.99 1.87 -1.40
N SER A 44 29.01 1.82 -2.28
CA SER A 44 29.00 0.94 -3.45
C SER A 44 28.94 -0.53 -3.05
N GLU A 45 29.74 -0.94 -2.05
CA GLU A 45 29.70 -2.31 -1.52
C GLU A 45 28.33 -2.66 -0.91
N LEU A 46 27.71 -1.74 -0.16
CA LEU A 46 26.35 -1.91 0.35
C LEU A 46 25.32 -2.05 -0.77
N ALA A 47 25.43 -1.22 -1.82
CA ALA A 47 24.55 -1.29 -2.98
C ALA A 47 24.68 -2.65 -3.70
N GLU A 48 25.90 -3.19 -3.84
CA GLU A 48 26.10 -4.52 -4.40
C GLU A 48 25.45 -5.63 -3.56
N ILE A 49 25.54 -5.55 -2.22
CA ILE A 49 24.88 -6.50 -1.32
C ILE A 49 23.37 -6.42 -1.52
N PHE A 50 22.81 -5.21 -1.58
CA PHE A 50 21.40 -4.99 -1.86
C PHE A 50 20.98 -5.59 -3.21
N TYR A 51 21.71 -5.32 -4.29
CA TYR A 51 21.40 -5.85 -5.61
C TYR A 51 21.46 -7.37 -5.68
N LYS A 52 22.45 -8.00 -5.03
CA LYS A 52 22.53 -9.46 -4.91
C LYS A 52 21.30 -10.04 -4.20
N GLU A 53 20.80 -9.35 -3.18
CA GLU A 53 19.59 -9.78 -2.47
C GLU A 53 18.33 -9.67 -3.34
N VAL A 54 18.17 -8.57 -4.08
CA VAL A 54 17.05 -8.39 -5.01
C VAL A 54 17.10 -9.42 -6.13
N ALA A 55 18.27 -9.65 -6.73
CA ALA A 55 18.45 -10.65 -7.77
C ALA A 55 18.07 -12.07 -7.29
N ARG A 56 18.38 -12.40 -6.03
CA ARG A 56 18.00 -13.69 -5.42
C ARG A 56 16.50 -13.78 -5.14
N THR A 57 15.88 -12.69 -4.70
CA THR A 57 14.48 -12.69 -4.21
C THR A 57 13.48 -12.51 -5.35
N ASN A 58 13.83 -11.69 -6.35
CA ASN A 58 13.02 -11.42 -7.52
C ASN A 58 13.90 -11.22 -8.76
N PRO A 59 14.28 -12.31 -9.44
CA PRO A 59 15.13 -12.25 -10.63
C PRO A 59 14.53 -11.40 -11.76
N GLN A 60 13.20 -11.44 -11.93
CA GLN A 60 12.51 -10.69 -12.98
C GLN A 60 12.58 -9.17 -12.74
N LEU A 61 12.41 -8.73 -11.49
CA LEU A 61 12.57 -7.31 -11.14
C LEU A 61 14.02 -6.86 -11.35
N TRP A 62 14.98 -7.71 -11.00
CA TRP A 62 16.39 -7.40 -11.20
C TRP A 62 16.74 -7.23 -12.68
N GLU A 63 16.28 -8.14 -13.55
CA GLU A 63 16.47 -8.03 -15.00
C GLU A 63 15.89 -6.71 -15.56
N ALA A 64 14.70 -6.32 -15.09
CA ALA A 64 14.09 -5.04 -15.47
C ALA A 64 14.84 -3.81 -14.92
N TRP A 65 15.58 -3.96 -13.81
CA TRP A 65 16.30 -2.88 -13.14
C TRP A 65 17.70 -2.63 -13.71
N GLN A 66 18.36 -3.65 -14.26
CA GLN A 66 19.73 -3.53 -14.80
C GLN A 66 19.90 -2.41 -15.86
N PRO A 67 18.99 -2.22 -16.83
CA PRO A 67 19.10 -1.13 -17.80
C PRO A 67 19.03 0.25 -17.14
N TYR A 68 18.22 0.40 -16.08
CA TYR A 68 18.07 1.64 -15.32
C TYR A 68 19.34 1.99 -14.52
N LEU A 69 20.04 0.98 -13.98
CA LEU A 69 21.35 1.19 -13.35
C LEU A 69 22.43 1.55 -14.37
N ALA A 70 22.46 0.88 -15.53
CA ALA A 70 23.45 1.12 -16.56
C ALA A 70 23.39 2.55 -17.12
N SER A 71 22.23 3.19 -17.06
CA SER A 71 22.03 4.59 -17.47
C SER A 71 22.27 5.60 -16.35
N GLY A 72 22.80 5.17 -15.19
CA GLY A 72 23.06 6.04 -14.05
C GLY A 72 21.80 6.60 -13.40
N GLY A 73 20.67 5.88 -13.49
CA GLY A 73 19.38 6.32 -12.95
C GLY A 73 18.68 7.39 -13.80
N GLN A 74 19.25 7.77 -14.94
CA GLN A 74 18.58 8.60 -15.94
C GLN A 74 17.86 7.65 -16.88
N GLY A 75 16.52 7.60 -16.86
CA GLY A 75 15.69 6.64 -17.59
C GLY A 75 15.87 6.65 -19.11
N HIS A 76 16.99 6.17 -19.62
CA HIS A 76 17.24 6.04 -21.05
C HIS A 76 16.29 4.95 -21.58
N ASN A 77 15.35 5.34 -22.46
CA ASN A 77 14.33 4.49 -23.07
C ASN A 77 13.16 4.01 -22.20
N LEU A 78 12.99 4.52 -20.97
CA LEU A 78 11.77 4.29 -20.18
C LEU A 78 10.85 5.52 -20.28
N SER A 79 9.55 5.27 -20.47
CA SER A 79 8.56 6.35 -20.24
C SER A 79 8.57 6.74 -18.77
N ALA A 80 8.25 8.01 -18.46
CA ALA A 80 8.18 8.50 -17.07
C ALA A 80 7.27 7.63 -16.16
N LYS A 81 6.20 7.05 -16.73
CA LYS A 81 5.34 6.11 -16.03
C LYS A 81 6.04 4.77 -15.73
N ALA A 82 6.71 4.19 -16.72
CA ALA A 82 7.40 2.92 -16.55
C ALA A 82 8.57 3.03 -15.57
N GLU A 83 9.28 4.16 -15.57
CA GLU A 83 10.32 4.47 -14.58
C GLU A 83 9.72 4.58 -13.16
N SER A 84 8.64 5.34 -13.00
CA SER A 84 7.96 5.47 -11.72
C SER A 84 7.47 4.10 -11.20
N ASP A 85 6.84 3.30 -12.05
CA ASP A 85 6.37 1.95 -11.70
C ASP A 85 7.54 1.03 -11.30
N LEU A 86 8.69 1.16 -11.97
CA LEU A 86 9.90 0.38 -11.67
C LEU A 86 10.48 0.76 -10.29
N ILE A 87 10.60 2.06 -9.99
CA ILE A 87 11.06 2.56 -8.68
C ILE A 87 10.10 2.12 -7.56
N VAL A 88 8.80 2.23 -7.79
CA VAL A 88 7.76 1.80 -6.83
C VAL A 88 7.87 0.30 -6.55
N LYS A 89 8.19 -0.53 -7.55
CA LYS A 89 8.41 -1.98 -7.36
C LYS A 89 9.69 -2.29 -6.59
N MET A 90 10.72 -1.45 -6.69
CA MET A 90 11.98 -1.64 -5.95
C MET A 90 11.89 -1.20 -4.48
N ALA A 91 11.05 -0.21 -4.17
CA ALA A 91 10.92 0.37 -2.85
C ALA A 91 10.72 -0.63 -1.68
N PRO A 92 9.89 -1.70 -1.79
CA PRO A 92 9.72 -2.67 -0.70
C PRO A 92 11.01 -3.44 -0.36
N TYR A 93 11.85 -3.71 -1.37
CA TYR A 93 13.12 -4.40 -1.18
C TYR A 93 14.12 -3.47 -0.49
N LEU A 94 14.14 -2.20 -0.87
CA LEU A 94 14.96 -1.19 -0.20
C LEU A 94 14.54 -1.04 1.26
N GLY A 95 13.23 -0.97 1.54
CA GLY A 95 12.70 -0.95 2.90
C GLY A 95 13.21 -2.15 3.71
N SER A 96 13.01 -3.36 3.20
CA SER A 96 13.47 -4.60 3.85
C SER A 96 14.99 -4.65 4.05
N PHE A 97 15.76 -4.06 3.14
CA PHE A 97 17.22 -3.94 3.28
C PHE A 97 17.61 -2.94 4.37
N LEU A 98 16.95 -1.79 4.44
CA LEU A 98 17.17 -0.79 5.49
C LEU A 98 16.79 -1.33 6.86
N GLU A 99 15.73 -2.16 6.97
CA GLU A 99 15.35 -2.86 8.20
C GLU A 99 16.45 -3.82 8.70
N LYS A 100 17.26 -4.38 7.78
CA LYS A 100 18.42 -5.21 8.12
C LYS A 100 19.66 -4.38 8.41
N LEU A 101 19.85 -3.27 7.69
CA LEU A 101 20.99 -2.39 7.85
C LEU A 101 20.96 -1.68 9.20
N PHE A 102 19.78 -1.25 9.65
CA PHE A 102 19.59 -0.59 10.93
C PHE A 102 18.82 -1.49 11.89
N PRO A 103 19.40 -1.91 13.02
CA PRO A 103 18.77 -2.83 13.98
C PRO A 103 17.66 -2.16 14.82
N ILE A 104 16.69 -1.49 14.18
CA ILE A 104 15.62 -0.70 14.82
C ILE A 104 14.36 -1.58 14.96
N LYS A 105 14.45 -2.68 15.70
CA LYS A 105 13.36 -3.69 15.68
C LYS A 105 12.06 -3.21 16.33
N GLU A 106 12.11 -2.33 17.31
CA GLU A 106 10.94 -1.96 18.13
C GLU A 106 10.08 -0.85 17.50
N ASP A 107 10.67 0.08 16.74
CA ASP A 107 9.93 1.17 16.10
C ASP A 107 9.43 0.82 14.70
N LEU A 108 10.09 -0.11 13.99
CA LEU A 108 9.71 -0.52 12.64
C LEU A 108 8.32 -1.15 12.57
N GLY A 109 7.95 -1.95 13.57
CA GLY A 109 6.62 -2.57 13.64
C GLY A 109 5.50 -1.53 13.72
N LYS A 110 5.71 -0.47 14.51
CA LYS A 110 4.74 0.64 14.66
C LYS A 110 4.63 1.46 13.36
N ILE A 111 5.76 1.80 12.75
CA ILE A 111 5.80 2.54 11.48
C ILE A 111 5.13 1.73 10.36
N ARG A 112 5.39 0.42 10.28
CA ARG A 112 4.75 -0.45 9.30
C ARG A 112 3.24 -0.55 9.52
N ALA A 113 2.81 -0.78 10.77
CA ALA A 113 1.39 -0.82 11.11
C ALA A 113 0.67 0.50 10.74
N GLN A 114 1.30 1.65 11.01
CA GLN A 114 0.77 2.94 10.61
C GLN A 114 0.71 3.11 9.09
N THR A 115 1.76 2.71 8.38
CA THR A 115 1.82 2.79 6.90
C THR A 115 0.75 1.89 6.26
N ASP A 116 0.57 0.67 6.75
CA ASP A 116 -0.44 -0.27 6.26
C ASP A 116 -1.85 0.26 6.52
N ARG A 117 -2.04 0.89 7.68
CA ARG A 117 -3.27 1.58 8.03
C ARG A 117 -3.59 2.72 7.04
N GLU A 118 -2.65 3.62 6.80
CA GLU A 118 -2.81 4.74 5.85
C GLU A 118 -3.07 4.24 4.43
N LYS A 119 -2.41 3.14 4.03
CA LYS A 119 -2.62 2.51 2.72
C LYS A 119 -4.06 2.06 2.52
N LEU A 120 -4.73 1.52 3.55
CA LEU A 120 -6.14 1.11 3.48
C LEU A 120 -7.06 2.32 3.30
N VAL A 121 -6.84 3.41 4.04
CA VAL A 121 -7.60 4.66 3.87
C VAL A 121 -7.42 5.24 2.46
N MET A 122 -6.20 5.22 1.93
CA MET A 122 -5.95 5.63 0.54
C MET A 122 -6.62 4.72 -0.48
N GLN A 123 -6.75 3.41 -0.20
CA GLN A 123 -7.46 2.48 -1.06
C GLN A 123 -8.98 2.75 -1.03
N LEU A 124 -9.56 3.04 0.13
CA LEU A 124 -10.96 3.48 0.25
C LEU A 124 -11.22 4.70 -0.65
N LYS A 125 -10.39 5.74 -0.54
CA LYS A 125 -10.52 6.96 -1.35
C LYS A 125 -10.48 6.67 -2.86
N ARG A 126 -9.50 5.87 -3.29
CA ARG A 126 -9.27 5.58 -4.71
C ARG A 126 -10.30 4.60 -5.30
N ASN A 127 -10.59 3.52 -4.59
CA ASN A 127 -11.36 2.40 -5.13
C ASN A 127 -12.85 2.51 -4.86
N PHE A 128 -13.26 3.22 -3.79
CA PHE A 128 -14.67 3.32 -3.41
C PHE A 128 -15.20 4.74 -3.59
N ILE A 129 -14.65 5.72 -2.86
CA ILE A 129 -15.17 7.10 -2.87
C ILE A 129 -15.15 7.68 -4.28
N SER A 130 -14.08 7.48 -5.03
CA SER A 130 -13.96 8.00 -6.39
C SER A 130 -14.96 7.36 -7.38
N ARG A 131 -15.42 6.13 -7.12
CA ARG A 131 -16.50 5.49 -7.89
C ARG A 131 -17.86 6.01 -7.45
N ALA A 132 -18.08 6.09 -6.13
CA ALA A 132 -19.33 6.56 -5.54
C ALA A 132 -19.65 7.99 -5.99
N MET A 133 -18.67 8.91 -5.94
CA MET A 133 -18.83 10.29 -6.39
C MET A 133 -19.12 10.44 -7.89
N LYS A 134 -18.79 9.43 -8.70
CA LYS A 134 -19.16 9.40 -10.13
C LYS A 134 -20.57 8.85 -10.36
N LYS A 135 -21.02 7.92 -9.50
CA LYS A 135 -22.30 7.23 -9.62
C LYS A 135 -23.45 8.01 -8.96
N TYR A 136 -23.18 8.67 -7.84
CA TYR A 136 -24.16 9.38 -7.03
C TYR A 136 -23.85 10.87 -7.00
N THR A 137 -24.83 11.68 -7.37
CA THR A 137 -24.70 13.14 -7.39
C THR A 137 -25.45 13.78 -6.23
N LEU A 138 -25.05 14.98 -5.84
CA LEU A 138 -25.71 15.72 -4.74
C LEU A 138 -27.20 15.97 -4.99
N ALA A 139 -27.63 16.03 -6.26
CA ALA A 139 -29.02 16.24 -6.63
C ALA A 139 -29.93 15.04 -6.30
N GLN A 140 -29.36 13.84 -6.20
CA GLN A 140 -30.11 12.61 -5.91
C GLN A 140 -30.24 12.33 -4.41
N LEU A 141 -29.52 13.09 -3.56
CA LEU A 141 -29.58 12.91 -2.10
C LEU A 141 -31.01 12.89 -1.51
N PRO A 142 -31.97 13.72 -1.98
CA PRO A 142 -33.34 13.68 -1.47
C PRO A 142 -34.11 12.41 -1.83
N GLU A 143 -33.67 11.66 -2.84
CA GLU A 143 -34.33 10.41 -3.28
C GLU A 143 -33.96 9.22 -2.39
N PHE A 144 -32.88 9.34 -1.60
CA PHE A 144 -32.40 8.27 -0.74
C PHE A 144 -32.95 8.40 0.68
N ASP A 145 -33.42 7.29 1.24
CA ASP A 145 -33.65 7.19 2.68
C ASP A 145 -32.31 7.02 3.41
N LEU A 146 -31.71 8.16 3.77
CA LEU A 146 -30.44 8.22 4.50
C LEU A 146 -30.52 7.54 5.87
N THR A 147 -31.71 7.44 6.49
CA THR A 147 -31.89 6.81 7.80
C THR A 147 -31.80 5.30 7.68
N THR A 148 -32.49 4.73 6.69
CA THR A 148 -32.41 3.30 6.38
C THR A 148 -31.00 2.92 5.93
N LEU A 149 -30.39 3.68 5.01
CA LEU A 149 -29.03 3.43 4.54
C LEU A 149 -27.99 3.49 5.68
N ARG A 150 -28.13 4.44 6.61
CA ARG A 150 -27.26 4.50 7.78
C ARG A 150 -27.43 3.30 8.69
N THR A 151 -28.67 2.86 8.91
CA THR A 151 -28.97 1.68 9.73
C THR A 151 -28.38 0.42 9.11
N GLN A 152 -28.54 0.25 7.79
CA GLN A 152 -27.95 -0.85 7.04
C GLN A 152 -26.42 -0.84 7.10
N ALA A 153 -25.80 0.34 6.99
CA ALA A 153 -24.35 0.49 7.12
C ALA A 153 -23.86 0.09 8.53
N VAL A 154 -24.57 0.49 9.59
CA VAL A 154 -24.22 0.10 10.97
C VAL A 154 -24.33 -1.40 11.18
N VAL A 155 -25.43 -2.03 10.72
CA VAL A 155 -25.59 -3.49 10.80
C VAL A 155 -24.47 -4.22 10.06
N LEU A 156 -24.09 -3.72 8.87
CA LEU A 156 -22.98 -4.29 8.11
C LEU A 156 -21.65 -4.16 8.86
N GLN A 157 -21.42 -3.02 9.52
CA GLN A 157 -20.21 -2.77 10.32
C GLN A 157 -20.14 -3.71 11.53
N GLU A 158 -21.19 -3.77 12.35
CA GLU A 158 -21.18 -4.48 13.62
C GLU A 158 -21.19 -6.00 13.45
N VAL A 159 -21.92 -6.51 12.45
CA VAL A 159 -22.22 -7.95 12.39
C VAL A 159 -21.35 -8.69 11.38
N ALA A 160 -20.94 -8.04 10.29
CA ALA A 160 -20.09 -8.69 9.28
C ALA A 160 -18.59 -8.49 9.52
N PHE A 161 -18.23 -7.47 10.30
CA PHE A 161 -16.85 -7.12 10.61
C PHE A 161 -16.75 -6.87 12.12
N GLU A 162 -16.90 -7.95 12.92
CA GLU A 162 -16.89 -8.02 14.40
C GLU A 162 -15.65 -7.38 15.09
N ASP A 163 -14.75 -6.76 14.32
CA ASP A 163 -13.53 -6.18 14.82
C ASP A 163 -13.85 -4.94 15.67
N SER A 164 -13.40 -4.92 16.93
CA SER A 164 -13.49 -3.76 17.85
C SER A 164 -12.80 -2.48 17.33
N LEU A 165 -12.22 -2.54 16.13
CA LEU A 165 -11.60 -1.43 15.42
C LEU A 165 -12.53 -0.23 15.26
N TRP A 166 -13.85 -0.43 15.20
CA TRP A 166 -14.82 0.67 15.09
C TRP A 166 -14.85 1.59 16.32
N GLU A 167 -14.60 1.03 17.51
CA GLU A 167 -14.61 1.77 18.77
C GLU A 167 -13.35 2.60 18.96
N VAL A 168 -12.24 2.12 18.40
CA VAL A 168 -10.93 2.78 18.47
C VAL A 168 -10.75 3.76 17.31
N ASP A 169 -11.20 3.39 16.11
CA ASP A 169 -10.99 4.16 14.89
C ASP A 169 -12.02 3.88 13.78
N ALA A 170 -13.10 4.67 13.79
CA ALA A 170 -14.18 4.54 12.83
C ALA A 170 -13.76 4.74 11.36
N GLU A 171 -12.75 5.59 11.08
CA GLU A 171 -12.27 5.80 9.72
C GLU A 171 -11.54 4.57 9.18
N PHE A 172 -10.68 3.97 10.00
CA PHE A 172 -9.97 2.76 9.64
C PHE A 172 -10.91 1.56 9.46
N GLY A 173 -11.86 1.37 10.38
CA GLY A 173 -12.89 0.33 10.25
C GLY A 173 -13.64 0.47 8.93
N MET A 174 -14.10 1.69 8.59
CA MET A 174 -14.83 1.94 7.35
C MET A 174 -13.99 1.62 6.11
N ALA A 175 -12.70 1.98 6.14
CA ALA A 175 -11.76 1.65 5.07
C ALA A 175 -11.59 0.13 4.92
N GLN A 176 -11.41 -0.59 6.02
CA GLN A 176 -11.24 -2.04 6.01
C GLN A 176 -12.49 -2.75 5.45
N MET A 177 -13.68 -2.37 5.91
CA MET A 177 -14.95 -2.92 5.42
C MET A 177 -15.11 -2.68 3.91
N ALA A 178 -15.05 -1.42 3.47
CA ALA A 178 -15.34 -1.10 2.07
C ALA A 178 -14.29 -1.70 1.13
N VAL A 179 -13.01 -1.70 1.52
CA VAL A 179 -11.94 -2.29 0.71
C VAL A 179 -12.10 -3.80 0.63
N SER A 180 -12.47 -4.47 1.72
CA SER A 180 -12.76 -5.92 1.71
C SER A 180 -13.89 -6.26 0.74
N LEU A 181 -15.02 -5.56 0.82
CA LEU A 181 -16.15 -5.75 -0.10
C LEU A 181 -15.77 -5.51 -1.56
N VAL A 182 -15.02 -4.44 -1.85
CA VAL A 182 -14.54 -4.15 -3.21
C VAL A 182 -13.54 -5.21 -3.71
N ASN A 183 -12.73 -5.78 -2.82
CA ASN A 183 -11.79 -6.84 -3.19
C ASN A 183 -12.52 -8.14 -3.48
N TRP A 184 -13.53 -8.51 -2.68
CA TRP A 184 -14.40 -9.65 -2.93
C TRP A 184 -15.16 -9.47 -4.26
N GLU A 185 -15.78 -8.32 -4.50
CA GLU A 185 -16.43 -7.96 -5.78
C GLU A 185 -15.48 -8.23 -6.96
N LYS A 186 -14.26 -7.70 -6.91
CA LYS A 186 -13.26 -7.89 -7.98
C LYS A 186 -12.83 -9.34 -8.17
N GLU A 187 -12.78 -10.14 -7.11
CA GLU A 187 -12.38 -11.54 -7.17
C GLU A 187 -13.47 -12.38 -7.83
N TYR A 188 -14.73 -12.17 -7.43
CA TYR A 188 -15.89 -12.77 -8.07
C TYR A 188 -16.05 -12.34 -9.53
N ASP A 189 -15.92 -11.04 -9.84
CA ASP A 189 -15.96 -10.53 -11.23
C ASP A 189 -14.94 -11.25 -12.13
N LYS A 190 -13.70 -11.42 -11.64
CA LYS A 190 -12.64 -12.12 -12.37
C LYS A 190 -12.94 -13.61 -12.53
N HIS A 191 -13.50 -14.24 -11.49
CA HIS A 191 -13.88 -15.64 -11.51
C HIS A 191 -14.98 -15.89 -12.55
N PHE A 192 -16.07 -15.11 -12.52
CA PHE A 192 -17.16 -15.24 -13.49
C PHE A 192 -16.77 -14.85 -14.92
N THR A 193 -15.83 -13.91 -15.08
CA THR A 193 -15.33 -13.55 -16.43
C THR A 193 -14.46 -14.65 -17.05
N ASN A 194 -13.64 -15.34 -16.26
CA ASN A 194 -12.78 -16.42 -16.76
C ASN A 194 -12.44 -17.45 -15.67
N PRO A 195 -13.35 -18.41 -15.40
CA PRO A 195 -13.20 -19.34 -14.27
C PRO A 195 -12.05 -20.33 -14.45
N ALA A 196 -11.65 -20.62 -15.69
CA ALA A 196 -10.55 -21.53 -16.00
C ALA A 196 -9.16 -20.95 -15.63
N LYS A 197 -9.03 -19.62 -15.55
CA LYS A 197 -7.76 -18.92 -15.27
C LYS A 197 -7.73 -18.26 -13.89
N ASN A 198 -8.89 -17.91 -13.33
CA ASN A 198 -9.00 -17.19 -12.08
C ASN A 198 -9.76 -18.04 -11.05
N SER A 199 -9.04 -18.73 -10.17
CA SER A 199 -9.62 -19.45 -9.04
C SER A 199 -10.04 -18.50 -7.93
N LEU A 200 -11.27 -18.64 -7.42
CA LEU A 200 -11.75 -17.93 -6.25
C LEU A 200 -11.10 -18.52 -4.98
N SER A 201 -10.55 -17.67 -4.12
CA SER A 201 -9.95 -18.07 -2.84
C SER A 201 -10.99 -18.65 -1.89
N GLN A 202 -10.66 -19.74 -1.20
CA GLN A 202 -11.52 -20.33 -0.18
C GLN A 202 -11.83 -19.35 0.95
N ALA A 203 -10.84 -18.54 1.36
CA ALA A 203 -11.03 -17.53 2.40
C ALA A 203 -12.07 -16.46 1.99
N THR A 204 -12.11 -16.11 0.71
CA THR A 204 -13.10 -15.17 0.17
C THR A 204 -14.49 -15.80 0.15
N ARG A 205 -14.59 -17.08 -0.24
CA ARG A 205 -15.86 -17.84 -0.18
C ARG A 205 -16.39 -17.87 1.25
N ASP A 206 -15.57 -18.29 2.21
CA ASP A 206 -15.96 -18.41 3.62
C ASP A 206 -16.42 -17.06 4.19
N SER A 207 -15.72 -15.97 3.85
CA SER A 207 -16.07 -14.62 4.30
C SER A 207 -17.39 -14.14 3.71
N VAL A 208 -17.64 -14.40 2.42
CA VAL A 208 -18.90 -14.02 1.75
C VAL A 208 -20.07 -14.87 2.25
N THR A 209 -19.87 -16.18 2.48
CA THR A 209 -20.90 -17.04 3.08
C THR A 209 -21.25 -16.58 4.49
N SER A 210 -20.24 -16.23 5.30
CA SER A 210 -20.45 -15.66 6.64
C SER A 210 -21.27 -14.37 6.57
N LEU A 211 -20.86 -13.44 5.70
CA LEU A 211 -21.58 -12.18 5.44
C LEU A 211 -23.03 -12.45 5.02
N HIS A 212 -23.27 -13.36 4.07
CA HIS A 212 -24.61 -13.69 3.61
C HIS A 212 -25.51 -14.20 4.75
N SER A 213 -24.98 -15.12 5.57
CA SER A 213 -25.71 -15.66 6.72
C SER A 213 -26.07 -14.60 7.78
N VAL A 214 -25.24 -13.56 7.88
CA VAL A 214 -25.48 -12.39 8.73
C VAL A 214 -26.57 -11.52 8.11
N LEU A 215 -26.46 -11.19 6.83
CA LEU A 215 -27.41 -10.33 6.14
C LEU A 215 -28.83 -10.92 6.13
N GLU A 216 -28.97 -12.23 5.95
CA GLU A 216 -30.29 -12.90 5.97
C GLU A 216 -31.02 -12.76 7.31
N LYS A 217 -30.28 -12.76 8.43
CA LYS A 217 -30.83 -12.66 9.79
C LYS A 217 -31.37 -11.26 10.11
N HIS A 218 -30.93 -10.23 9.39
CA HIS A 218 -31.33 -8.85 9.65
C HIS A 218 -32.40 -8.38 8.66
N SER A 219 -33.61 -8.14 9.16
CA SER A 219 -34.77 -7.70 8.36
C SER A 219 -34.52 -6.41 7.59
N VAL A 220 -33.69 -5.50 8.12
CA VAL A 220 -33.31 -4.24 7.45
C VAL A 220 -32.40 -4.44 6.24
N MET A 221 -31.74 -5.60 6.12
CA MET A 221 -30.84 -5.94 5.01
C MET A 221 -31.54 -6.75 3.90
N GLN A 222 -32.72 -7.32 4.18
CA GLN A 222 -33.52 -8.10 3.22
C GLN A 222 -33.77 -7.37 1.88
N PRO A 223 -34.10 -6.06 1.83
CA PRO A 223 -34.28 -5.37 0.56
C PRO A 223 -33.02 -5.37 -0.32
N LEU A 224 -31.83 -5.32 0.28
CA LEU A 224 -30.55 -5.34 -0.44
C LEU A 224 -30.24 -6.72 -1.04
N LEU A 225 -30.69 -7.80 -0.37
CA LEU A 225 -30.55 -9.17 -0.86
C LEU A 225 -31.54 -9.47 -2.00
N LEU A 226 -32.78 -8.97 -1.88
CA LEU A 226 -33.85 -9.17 -2.86
C LEU A 226 -33.65 -8.38 -4.16
N GLU A 227 -32.96 -7.23 -4.11
CA GLU A 227 -32.55 -6.49 -5.31
C GLU A 227 -31.27 -7.05 -5.96
N SER A 228 -30.52 -7.92 -5.26
CA SER A 228 -29.29 -8.49 -5.80
C SER A 228 -29.57 -9.79 -6.56
N ILE A 229 -29.34 -9.74 -7.87
CA ILE A 229 -29.36 -10.90 -8.77
C ILE A 229 -28.06 -11.69 -8.54
N LEU A 230 -27.90 -12.30 -7.37
CA LEU A 230 -26.99 -13.43 -7.20
C LEU A 230 -27.88 -14.65 -7.08
N THR A 231 -28.05 -15.34 -8.20
CA THR A 231 -28.82 -16.60 -8.24
C THR A 231 -28.14 -17.61 -7.33
N GLU A 232 -28.88 -18.45 -6.59
CA GLU A 232 -28.36 -19.51 -5.70
C GLU A 232 -27.19 -20.32 -6.31
N LYS A 233 -27.17 -20.42 -7.64
CA LYS A 233 -26.11 -21.03 -8.45
C LYS A 233 -24.71 -20.39 -8.27
N GLU A 234 -24.62 -19.09 -8.00
CA GLU A 234 -23.37 -18.33 -7.85
C GLU A 234 -22.79 -18.40 -6.42
N LEU A 235 -23.61 -18.81 -5.44
CA LEU A 235 -23.18 -19.10 -4.08
C LEU A 235 -22.69 -20.56 -3.92
N GLU A 236 -23.13 -21.48 -4.80
CA GLU A 236 -22.86 -22.92 -4.70
C GLU A 236 -21.78 -23.48 -5.64
N THR A 237 -21.16 -22.68 -6.53
CA THR A 237 -20.05 -23.13 -7.41
C THR A 237 -18.71 -22.46 -7.12
#